data_AF-A0A1F7UUQ2-F1
#
_entry.id   AF-A0A1F7UUQ2-F1
#
_cell.length_a   1.000
_cell.length_b   1.000
_cell.length_c   1.000
_cell.angle_alpha   90.00
_cell.angle_beta   90.00
_cell.angle_gamma   90.00
#
_symmetry.space_group_name_H-M   'P 1'
#
loop_
_entity.id
_entity.type
_entity.pdbx_description
1 polymer ?
#
loop_
_entity_poly.entity_id
_entity_poly.type
_entity_poly.pdbx_seq_one_letter_code
_entity_poly.pdbx_strand_id
1 'polypeptide(L)'
;MINPHYISGLIDGEGTFTYTKNGGRVYPYFAIKLNVKDLPLLEKIKEFFGCGEIYHSPARTYTMNGFTYTSGELVNLKVFRMDELMKLVWHFLDYPLEGKKAEAFKIWKEMVMIKTVNRKEDWPKLHDLAEKLTLANGGKKKRPRKGKT
;
A
#
# COMPACT_ATOMS: atom_id res chain seq x y z
N MET A 1 7.59 22.55 -6.75
CA MET A 1 7.72 21.10 -6.99
C MET A 1 8.24 20.46 -5.71
N ILE A 2 7.63 19.37 -5.24
CA ILE A 2 8.07 18.67 -4.01
C ILE A 2 9.39 17.93 -4.29
N ASN A 3 10.29 17.85 -3.32
CA ASN A 3 11.57 17.16 -3.47
C ASN A 3 11.33 15.64 -3.55
N PRO A 4 11.85 14.92 -4.57
CA PRO A 4 11.65 13.47 -4.70
C PRO A 4 12.23 12.65 -3.53
N HIS A 5 13.35 13.06 -2.92
CA HIS A 5 13.87 12.39 -1.72
C HIS A 5 12.95 12.58 -0.50
N TYR A 6 12.27 13.72 -0.41
CA TYR A 6 11.27 13.93 0.64
C TYR A 6 10.09 12.97 0.47
N ILE A 7 9.68 12.67 -0.77
CA ILE A 7 8.63 11.68 -1.04
C ILE A 7 9.06 10.29 -0.57
N SER A 8 10.28 9.85 -0.91
CA SER A 8 10.80 8.56 -0.44
C SER A 8 10.81 8.49 1.08
N GLY A 9 11.33 9.52 1.76
CA GLY A 9 11.35 9.57 3.23
C GLY A 9 9.95 9.56 3.87
N LEU A 10 8.99 10.31 3.30
CA LEU A 10 7.61 10.30 3.75
C LEU A 10 6.98 8.91 3.58
N ILE A 11 7.22 8.25 2.45
CA ILE A 11 6.67 6.93 2.14
C ILE A 11 7.33 5.85 3.00
N ASP A 12 8.59 6.01 3.38
CA ASP A 12 9.24 5.14 4.36
C ASP A 12 8.56 5.16 5.74
N GLY A 13 7.97 6.30 6.12
CA GLY A 13 7.14 6.42 7.32
C GLY A 13 5.70 5.94 7.12
N GLU A 14 4.99 6.60 6.20
CA GLU A 14 3.52 6.58 6.10
C GLU A 14 2.99 5.72 4.94
N GLY A 15 3.87 5.34 4.01
CA GLY A 15 3.52 4.56 2.84
C GLY A 15 3.26 3.09 3.15
N THR A 16 2.39 2.47 2.35
CA THR A 16 2.02 1.07 2.50
C THR A 16 2.04 0.36 1.15
N PHE A 17 3.02 -0.51 0.97
CA PHE A 17 3.07 -1.48 -0.13
C PHE A 17 2.26 -2.71 0.26
N THR A 18 1.17 -2.97 -0.46
CA THR A 18 0.19 -3.99 -0.06
C THR A 18 -0.53 -4.59 -1.25
N TYR A 19 -1.48 -5.48 -0.97
CA TYR A 19 -2.28 -6.16 -1.98
C TYR A 19 -3.67 -6.47 -1.46
N THR A 20 -4.59 -6.75 -2.38
CA THR A 20 -5.91 -7.32 -2.08
C THR A 20 -6.06 -8.69 -2.73
N LYS A 21 -6.98 -9.50 -2.22
CA LYS A 21 -7.39 -10.77 -2.81
C LYS A 21 -8.85 -10.65 -3.27
N ASN A 22 -9.10 -10.83 -4.56
CA ASN A 22 -10.45 -10.83 -5.13
C ASN A 22 -10.60 -11.99 -6.12
N GLY A 23 -11.65 -12.81 -5.95
CA GLY A 23 -11.90 -13.98 -6.81
C GLY A 23 -10.73 -14.96 -6.90
N GLY A 24 -10.03 -15.19 -5.78
CA GLY A 24 -8.84 -16.04 -5.74
C GLY A 24 -7.57 -15.41 -6.35
N ARG A 25 -7.65 -14.21 -6.91
CA ARG A 25 -6.50 -13.50 -7.50
C ARG A 25 -5.94 -12.46 -6.54
N VAL A 26 -4.64 -12.24 -6.63
CA VAL A 26 -3.91 -11.20 -5.87
C VAL A 26 -3.73 -9.96 -6.74
N TYR A 27 -3.96 -8.76 -6.19
CA TYR A 27 -3.76 -7.48 -6.87
C TYR A 27 -2.93 -6.56 -5.99
N PRO A 28 -1.70 -6.16 -6.38
CA PRO A 28 -0.93 -5.18 -5.65
C PRO A 28 -1.61 -3.81 -5.73
N TYR A 29 -1.48 -3.02 -4.68
CA TYR A 29 -1.82 -1.60 -4.67
C TYR A 29 -0.93 -0.87 -3.66
N PHE A 30 -0.87 0.45 -3.78
CA PHE A 30 -0.14 1.31 -2.86
C PHE A 30 -1.10 2.24 -2.14
N ALA A 31 -0.79 2.60 -0.89
CA ALA A 31 -1.58 3.54 -0.11
C ALA A 31 -0.72 4.42 0.80
N ILE A 32 -1.15 5.66 1.00
CA ILE A 32 -0.68 6.57 2.06
C ILE A 32 -1.91 7.04 2.82
N LYS A 33 -1.93 6.84 4.13
CA LYS A 33 -3.05 7.25 4.99
C LYS A 33 -2.57 8.25 6.02
N LEU A 34 -3.15 9.45 5.99
CA LEU A 34 -2.81 10.54 6.90
C LEU A 34 -4.07 11.07 7.61
N ASN A 35 -3.88 11.98 8.56
CA ASN A 35 -4.96 12.77 9.11
C ASN A 35 -5.54 13.72 8.05
N VAL A 36 -6.83 14.05 8.14
CA VAL A 36 -7.49 14.99 7.20
C VAL A 36 -6.78 16.35 7.11
N LYS A 37 -6.13 16.80 8.19
CA LYS A 37 -5.34 18.04 8.22
C LYS A 37 -4.18 18.04 7.22
N ASP A 38 -3.70 16.86 6.84
CA ASP A 38 -2.60 16.67 5.90
C ASP A 38 -3.11 16.37 4.47
N LEU A 39 -4.39 16.59 4.18
CA LEU A 39 -4.94 16.48 2.83
C LEU A 39 -4.12 17.29 1.78
N PRO A 40 -3.72 18.55 2.04
CA PRO A 40 -2.91 19.31 1.07
C PRO A 40 -1.57 18.63 0.72
N LEU A 41 -1.02 17.82 1.64
CA LEU A 41 0.19 17.03 1.36
C LEU A 41 -0.12 15.86 0.42
N LEU A 42 -1.24 15.14 0.64
CA LEU A 42 -1.66 14.07 -0.28
C LEU A 42 -1.97 14.60 -1.68
N GLU A 43 -2.57 15.79 -1.79
CA GLU A 43 -2.83 16.44 -3.08
C GLU A 43 -1.53 16.75 -3.83
N LYS A 44 -0.50 17.27 -3.15
CA LYS A 44 0.83 17.50 -3.73
C LYS A 44 1.51 16.21 -4.19
N ILE A 45 1.36 15.11 -3.44
CA ILE A 45 1.90 13.80 -3.82
C ILE A 45 1.17 13.24 -5.05
N LYS A 46 -0.17 13.35 -5.06
CA LYS A 46 -1.00 12.97 -6.20
C LYS A 46 -0.61 13.75 -7.46
N GLU A 47 -0.39 15.07 -7.32
CA GLU A 47 0.08 15.93 -8.40
C GLU A 47 1.48 15.51 -8.88
N PHE A 48 2.42 15.27 -7.97
CA PHE A 48 3.78 14.84 -8.30
C PHE A 48 3.82 13.57 -9.15
N PHE A 49 3.06 12.53 -8.77
CA PHE A 49 3.01 11.29 -9.56
C PHE A 49 2.04 11.38 -10.76
N GLY A 50 1.14 12.36 -10.77
CA GLY A 50 0.03 12.46 -11.70
C GLY A 50 -0.83 11.19 -11.69
N CYS A 51 -1.06 10.59 -10.53
CA CYS A 51 -1.83 9.36 -10.38
C CYS A 51 -2.43 9.16 -8.99
N GLY A 52 -3.40 8.25 -8.90
CA GLY A 52 -4.03 7.84 -7.64
C GLY A 52 -5.28 8.64 -7.27
N GLU A 53 -6.02 8.08 -6.32
CA GLU A 53 -7.30 8.58 -5.86
C GLU A 53 -7.27 8.80 -4.34
N ILE A 54 -7.83 9.93 -3.89
CA ILE A 54 -7.92 10.28 -2.48
C ILE A 54 -9.31 9.94 -1.98
N TYR A 55 -9.36 9.18 -0.88
CA TYR A 55 -10.60 8.77 -0.23
C TYR A 55 -10.66 9.35 1.19
N HIS A 56 -11.80 9.92 1.55
CA HIS A 56 -12.07 10.38 2.91
C HIS A 56 -12.61 9.24 3.77
N SER A 57 -12.17 9.20 5.02
CA SER A 57 -12.66 8.27 6.04
C SER A 57 -13.10 9.10 7.25
N PRO A 58 -14.41 9.09 7.58
CA PRO A 58 -14.92 9.91 8.67
C PRO A 58 -14.37 9.43 10.01
N ALA A 59 -14.43 10.33 11.00
CA ALA A 59 -14.16 10.02 12.39
C ALA A 59 -14.99 8.81 12.84
N ARG A 60 -14.39 7.95 13.65
CA ARG A 60 -15.07 6.77 14.22
C ARG A 60 -15.08 6.88 15.73
N THR A 61 -16.27 6.76 16.30
CA THR A 61 -16.45 6.63 17.74
C THR A 61 -16.55 5.16 18.11
N TYR A 62 -15.80 4.76 19.13
CA TYR A 62 -15.85 3.40 19.66
C TYR A 62 -15.68 3.41 21.19
N THR A 63 -16.31 2.45 21.85
CA THR A 63 -16.21 2.28 23.30
C THR A 63 -15.35 1.06 23.61
N MET A 64 -14.36 1.23 24.49
CA MET A 64 -13.49 0.15 24.95
C MET A 64 -13.28 0.28 26.45
N ASN A 65 -13.51 -0.81 27.19
CA ASN A 65 -13.43 -0.85 28.66
C ASN A 65 -14.24 0.26 29.36
N GLY A 66 -15.41 0.60 28.82
CA GLY A 66 -16.30 1.63 29.39
C GLY A 66 -15.93 3.08 29.03
N PHE A 67 -14.83 3.31 28.31
CA PHE A 67 -14.42 4.64 27.84
C PHE A 67 -14.74 4.83 26.37
N THR A 68 -15.28 6.00 26.02
CA THR A 68 -15.62 6.36 24.64
C THR A 68 -14.49 7.18 24.01
N TYR A 69 -14.02 6.73 22.85
CA TYR A 69 -12.96 7.36 22.08
C TYR A 69 -13.51 7.76 20.71
N THR A 70 -13.06 8.90 20.20
CA THR A 70 -13.35 9.33 18.83
C THR A 70 -12.04 9.51 18.08
N SER A 71 -11.86 8.79 16.99
CA SER A 71 -10.70 8.96 16.11
C SER A 71 -10.81 10.27 15.33
N GLY A 72 -9.68 10.85 14.92
CA GLY A 72 -9.69 11.89 13.90
C GLY A 72 -10.20 11.37 12.55
N GLU A 73 -10.61 12.30 11.69
CA GLU A 73 -10.87 12.01 10.28
C GLU A 73 -9.56 11.73 9.55
N LEU A 74 -9.62 10.82 8.58
CA LEU A 74 -8.46 10.36 7.84
C LEU A 74 -8.68 10.54 6.35
N VAL A 75 -7.59 10.72 5.62
CA VAL A 75 -7.55 10.75 4.16
C VAL A 75 -6.58 9.68 3.67
N ASN A 76 -6.89 9.06 2.55
CA ASN A 76 -6.12 7.94 2.03
C ASN A 76 -5.91 8.08 0.53
N LEU A 77 -4.68 8.36 0.12
CA LEU A 77 -4.28 8.29 -1.29
C LEU A 77 -4.00 6.83 -1.63
N LYS A 78 -4.69 6.29 -2.63
CA LYS A 78 -4.47 4.93 -3.11
C LYS A 78 -4.19 4.91 -4.61
N VAL A 79 -3.30 4.02 -5.01
CA VAL A 79 -2.94 3.78 -6.41
C VAL A 79 -3.19 2.31 -6.70
N PHE A 80 -4.02 2.02 -7.71
CA PHE A 80 -4.46 0.66 -8.03
C PHE A 80 -4.14 0.23 -9.46
N ARG A 81 -4.06 1.18 -10.40
CA ARG A 81 -3.87 0.86 -11.81
C ARG A 81 -2.41 0.49 -12.06
N MET A 82 -2.16 -0.56 -12.84
CA MET A 82 -0.80 -1.09 -13.02
C MET A 82 0.15 -0.09 -13.67
N ASP A 83 -0.33 0.70 -14.63
CA ASP A 83 0.43 1.79 -15.26
C ASP A 83 0.83 2.88 -14.26
N GLU A 84 -0.05 3.22 -13.34
CA GLU A 84 0.24 4.15 -12.25
C GLU A 84 1.20 3.54 -11.23
N LEU A 85 1.03 2.27 -10.86
CA LEU A 85 1.96 1.57 -9.96
C LEU A 85 3.38 1.51 -10.54
N MET A 86 3.51 1.38 -11.87
CA MET A 86 4.81 1.44 -12.54
C MET A 86 5.49 2.80 -12.35
N LYS A 87 4.75 3.91 -12.30
CA LYS A 87 5.34 5.23 -11.99
C LYS A 87 5.99 5.25 -10.61
N LEU A 88 5.34 4.63 -9.61
CA LEU A 88 5.88 4.49 -8.27
C LEU A 88 7.12 3.59 -8.27
N VAL A 89 7.08 2.48 -9.01
CA VAL A 89 8.25 1.60 -9.18
C VAL A 89 9.45 2.38 -9.69
N TRP A 90 9.29 3.17 -10.76
CA TRP A 90 10.38 3.97 -11.32
C TRP A 90 10.91 5.00 -10.32
N HIS A 91 10.02 5.69 -9.61
CA HIS A 91 10.42 6.65 -8.59
C HIS A 91 11.30 6.02 -7.51
N PHE A 92 10.97 4.85 -6.97
CA PHE A 92 11.79 4.20 -5.94
C PHE A 92 13.03 3.47 -6.48
N LEU A 93 13.19 3.36 -7.80
CA LEU A 93 14.46 2.97 -8.41
C LEU A 93 15.42 4.16 -8.45
N ASP A 94 14.92 5.35 -8.77
CA ASP A 94 15.71 6.59 -8.84
C ASP A 94 15.96 7.23 -7.46
N TYR A 95 14.98 7.11 -6.57
CA TYR A 95 14.98 7.66 -5.20
C TYR A 95 14.64 6.54 -4.20
N PRO A 96 15.61 5.66 -3.88
CA PRO A 96 15.38 4.50 -3.06
C PRO A 96 14.81 4.82 -1.67
N LEU A 97 14.04 3.87 -1.15
CA LEU A 97 13.66 3.84 0.26
C LEU A 97 14.87 3.41 1.10
N GLU A 98 15.11 4.06 2.23
CA GLU A 98 16.21 3.78 3.15
C GLU A 98 15.73 3.02 4.40
N GLY A 99 14.44 3.09 4.69
CA GLY A 99 13.82 2.48 5.86
C GLY A 99 13.47 1.00 5.70
N LYS A 100 12.81 0.46 6.72
CA LYS A 100 12.39 -0.96 6.77
C LYS A 100 11.43 -1.35 5.64
N LYS A 101 10.77 -0.37 4.99
CA LYS A 101 9.83 -0.62 3.90
C LYS A 101 10.52 -0.95 2.58
N ALA A 102 11.83 -0.73 2.45
CA ALA A 102 12.59 -1.10 1.26
C ALA A 102 12.42 -2.59 0.90
N GLU A 103 12.35 -3.48 1.91
CA GLU A 103 12.14 -4.92 1.67
C GLU A 103 10.72 -5.23 1.17
N ALA A 104 9.71 -4.60 1.78
CA ALA A 104 8.33 -4.71 1.31
C ALA A 104 8.19 -4.19 -0.14
N PHE A 105 8.87 -3.09 -0.47
CA PHE A 105 8.91 -2.54 -1.83
C PHE A 105 9.51 -3.53 -2.83
N LYS A 106 10.64 -4.20 -2.53
CA LYS A 106 11.24 -5.17 -3.46
C LYS A 106 10.25 -6.28 -3.86
N ILE A 107 9.56 -6.86 -2.87
CA ILE A 107 8.56 -7.91 -3.09
C ILE A 107 7.36 -7.35 -3.87
N TRP A 108 6.86 -6.19 -3.45
CA TRP A 108 5.71 -5.55 -4.08
C TRP A 108 6.00 -5.13 -5.53
N LYS A 109 7.18 -4.61 -5.82
CA LYS A 109 7.66 -4.31 -7.18
C LYS A 109 7.57 -5.55 -8.07
N GLU A 110 8.03 -6.69 -7.58
CA GLU A 110 7.94 -7.95 -8.33
C GLU A 110 6.48 -8.34 -8.64
N MET A 111 5.57 -8.15 -7.68
CA MET A 111 4.13 -8.36 -7.90
C MET A 111 3.57 -7.45 -8.99
N VAL A 112 3.97 -6.16 -9.01
CA VAL A 112 3.56 -5.19 -10.04
C VAL A 112 4.10 -5.59 -11.42
N MET A 113 5.37 -6.00 -11.52
CA MET A 113 5.96 -6.45 -12.78
C MET A 113 5.22 -7.67 -13.34
N ILE A 114 4.94 -8.67 -12.50
CA ILE A 114 4.17 -9.85 -12.91
C ILE A 114 2.76 -9.46 -13.39
N LYS A 115 2.09 -8.55 -12.68
CA LYS A 115 0.74 -8.10 -13.05
C LYS A 115 0.68 -7.22 -14.28
N THR A 116 1.77 -6.56 -14.63
CA THR A 116 1.88 -5.78 -15.87
C THR A 116 1.93 -6.71 -17.10
N VAL A 117 2.64 -7.84 -17.00
CA VAL A 117 2.66 -8.87 -18.06
C VAL A 117 1.38 -9.72 -18.05
N ASN A 118 0.83 -9.97 -16.85
CA ASN A 118 -0.47 -10.61 -16.61
C ASN A 118 -0.63 -12.04 -17.17
N ARG A 119 0.43 -12.86 -17.12
CA ARG A 119 0.34 -14.29 -17.47
C ARG A 119 -0.32 -15.11 -16.37
N LYS A 120 -1.10 -16.12 -16.75
CA LYS A 120 -1.81 -16.99 -15.79
C LYS A 120 -0.87 -17.92 -15.05
N GLU A 121 0.18 -18.40 -15.70
CA GLU A 121 1.18 -19.30 -15.07
C GLU A 121 1.87 -18.66 -13.86
N ASP A 122 1.93 -17.33 -13.80
CA ASP A 122 2.58 -16.59 -12.72
C ASP A 122 1.68 -16.44 -11.46
N TRP A 123 0.44 -16.93 -11.48
CA TRP A 123 -0.50 -16.78 -10.36
C TRP A 123 -0.04 -17.47 -9.06
N PRO A 124 0.47 -18.72 -9.07
CA PRO A 124 1.03 -19.34 -7.85
C PRO A 124 2.15 -18.50 -7.24
N LYS A 125 3.01 -17.90 -8.08
CA LYS A 125 4.08 -17.01 -7.64
C LYS A 125 3.55 -15.75 -6.96
N LEU A 126 2.47 -15.16 -7.47
CA LEU A 126 1.80 -14.01 -6.82
C LEU A 126 1.26 -14.36 -5.42
N HIS A 127 0.83 -15.60 -5.19
CA HIS A 127 0.38 -16.03 -3.87
C HIS A 127 1.54 -16.15 -2.87
N ASP A 128 2.67 -16.71 -3.29
CA ASP A 128 3.89 -16.77 -2.48
C ASP A 128 4.40 -15.36 -2.14
N LEU A 129 4.47 -14.47 -3.14
CA LEU A 129 4.85 -13.07 -2.93
C LEU A 129 3.90 -12.34 -1.99
N ALA A 130 2.60 -12.61 -2.05
CA ALA A 130 1.63 -12.03 -1.11
C ALA A 130 1.88 -12.46 0.34
N GLU A 131 2.28 -13.73 0.57
CA GLU A 131 2.66 -14.20 1.90
C GLU A 131 3.96 -13.57 2.38
N LYS A 132 4.97 -13.49 1.50
CA LYS A 132 6.24 -12.79 1.79
C LYS A 132 6.02 -11.32 2.13
N LEU A 133 5.18 -10.62 1.37
CA LEU A 133 4.86 -9.22 1.61
C LEU A 133 4.11 -9.03 2.94
N THR A 134 3.24 -9.97 3.32
CA THR A 134 2.58 -9.95 4.64
C THR A 134 3.62 -10.03 5.76
N LEU A 135 4.61 -10.92 5.64
CA LEU A 135 5.67 -11.07 6.62
C LEU A 135 6.59 -9.84 6.68
N ALA A 136 6.96 -9.28 5.53
CA ALA A 136 7.78 -8.07 5.43
C ALA A 136 7.09 -6.86 6.09
N ASN A 137 5.76 -6.79 6.03
CA ASN A 137 4.95 -5.78 6.71
C ASN A 137 4.71 -6.08 8.21
N GLY A 138 5.38 -7.07 8.80
CA GLY A 138 5.23 -7.46 10.21
C GLY A 138 3.94 -8.23 10.52
N GLY A 139 3.19 -8.64 9.50
CA GLY A 139 1.99 -9.45 9.66
C GLY A 139 2.31 -10.90 10.05
N LYS A 140 1.46 -11.52 10.87
CA LYS A 140 1.56 -12.96 11.18
C LYS A 140 0.96 -13.79 10.03
N LYS A 141 1.54 -14.97 9.74
CA LYS A 141 0.91 -15.94 8.82
C LYS A 141 -0.51 -16.23 9.30
N LYS A 142 -1.50 -16.06 8.41
CA LYS A 142 -2.87 -16.49 8.70
C LYS A 142 -2.85 -18.02 8.81
N ARG A 143 -3.32 -18.54 9.95
CA ARG A 143 -3.52 -20.00 10.10
C ARG A 143 -4.48 -20.48 8.99
N PRO A 144 -4.28 -21.69 8.42
CA PRO A 144 -5.24 -22.26 7.49
C PRO A 144 -6.63 -22.24 8.14
N ARG A 145 -7.64 -21.78 7.41
CA ARG A 145 -9.02 -22.00 7.84
C ARG A 145 -9.22 -23.52 7.84
N LYS A 146 -9.39 -24.12 9.03
CA LYS A 146 -9.86 -25.51 9.11
C LYS A 146 -11.16 -25.56 8.32
N GLY A 147 -11.18 -26.37 7.26
CA GLY A 147 -12.39 -26.62 6.51
C GLY A 147 -13.45 -27.12 7.48
N LYS A 148 -14.66 -26.57 7.40
CA LYS A 148 -15.82 -27.21 8.01
C LYS A 148 -16.03 -28.51 7.22
N THR A 149 -15.55 -29.62 7.77
CA THR A 149 -16.06 -30.95 7.46
C THR A 149 -17.52 -31.05 7.85
#